data_AF-A0A2E5TT11-F1
#
_entry.id   AF-A0A2E5TT11-F1
#
_cell.length_a   1.000
_cell.length_b   1.000
_cell.length_c   1.000
_cell.angle_alpha   90.00
_cell.angle_beta   90.00
_cell.angle_gamma   90.00
#
_symmetry.space_group_name_H-M   'P 1'
#
loop_
_entity.id
_entity.type
_entity.pdbx_description
1 polymer ?
#
loop_
_entity_poly.entity_id
_entity_poly.type
_entity_poly.pdbx_seq_one_letter_code
_entity_poly.pdbx_strand_id
1 'polypeptide(L)'
;MSGCGKKKDSSATGTSEEKITGADLIRQSDGRFTLKSTGQAFTGVQKENWPDSTPKIEFNFEDGWQSGRCRAWHENGRLGMEGTWKMGQPVGVVHEWSPDGMLMRRMEYRNGTKISDITGPSAQAQAQIDEKLKEREALDGQEWKAEVDAQDYERTFVYLWDRLRETRNDWSVWQEFSFNQIVIPNFENVEKINHQLQVQESRWLEEVNQLLDFQSWGRLLKQWEQSYLIKETEWHQQEFDSDAQGKRSLFKFVIHATSKNDANRYIL
;
A
#
# COMPACT_ATOMS: atom_id res chain seq x y z
N MET A 1 52.01 -29.18 63.79
CA MET A 1 50.94 -30.09 63.34
C MET A 1 49.92 -29.23 62.59
N SER A 2 49.98 -29.19 61.26
CA SER A 2 49.25 -30.05 60.31
C SER A 2 47.75 -29.76 60.30
N GLY A 3 47.19 -29.44 59.12
CA GLY A 3 45.74 -29.47 58.88
C GLY A 3 45.18 -28.48 57.86
N CYS A 4 45.43 -28.73 56.56
CA CYS A 4 44.63 -28.21 55.45
C CYS A 4 43.32 -29.03 55.32
N GLY A 5 42.17 -28.43 55.00
CA GLY A 5 40.90 -29.18 54.93
C GLY A 5 39.70 -28.44 54.30
N LYS A 6 39.73 -28.35 52.97
CA LYS A 6 38.64 -28.29 51.94
C LYS A 6 37.17 -27.97 52.33
N LYS A 7 36.60 -27.08 51.50
CA LYS A 7 35.19 -26.87 51.13
C LYS A 7 34.32 -28.15 51.09
N LYS A 8 33.05 -27.99 51.48
CA LYS A 8 31.91 -28.57 50.75
C LYS A 8 30.93 -27.45 50.42
N ASP A 9 30.91 -27.09 49.14
CA ASP A 9 29.88 -26.28 48.51
C ASP A 9 28.54 -27.05 48.62
N SER A 10 27.53 -26.45 49.26
CA SER A 10 26.16 -26.94 49.21
C SER A 10 25.57 -26.56 47.86
N SER A 11 25.56 -27.52 46.94
CA SER A 11 24.84 -27.45 45.67
C SER A 11 23.34 -27.32 45.94
N ALA A 12 22.84 -26.08 45.92
CA ALA A 12 21.42 -25.84 45.68
C ALA A 12 21.15 -26.20 44.22
N THR A 13 20.37 -27.25 44.06
CA THR A 13 19.96 -27.88 42.81
C THR A 13 19.20 -26.86 41.96
N GLY A 14 19.85 -26.29 40.96
CA GLY A 14 19.18 -25.59 39.88
C GLY A 14 18.45 -26.62 39.03
N THR A 15 17.14 -26.75 39.22
CA THR A 15 16.26 -27.43 38.28
C THR A 15 16.38 -26.69 36.96
N SER A 16 17.05 -27.30 35.98
CA SER A 16 17.00 -26.82 34.60
C SER A 16 15.53 -26.90 34.16
N GLU A 17 14.85 -25.77 34.05
CA GLU A 17 13.55 -25.68 33.39
C GLU A 17 13.71 -26.25 31.98
N GLU A 18 13.26 -27.49 31.79
CA GLU A 18 13.32 -28.16 30.50
C GLU A 18 12.43 -27.38 29.52
N LYS A 19 13.02 -26.88 28.43
CA LYS A 19 12.36 -25.97 27.50
C LYS A 19 11.37 -26.76 26.65
N ILE A 20 10.10 -26.76 27.02
CA ILE A 20 9.02 -27.46 26.30
C ILE A 20 8.70 -26.74 24.99
N THR A 21 8.71 -27.50 23.90
CA THR A 21 8.37 -27.03 22.55
C THR A 21 7.05 -27.62 22.08
N GLY A 22 6.55 -27.17 20.92
CA GLY A 22 5.36 -27.78 20.30
C GLY A 22 5.55 -29.25 19.92
N ALA A 23 6.81 -29.68 19.74
CA ALA A 23 7.12 -31.07 19.44
C ALA A 23 6.90 -31.99 20.65
N ASP A 24 6.83 -31.46 21.87
CA ASP A 24 6.69 -32.24 23.11
C ASP A 24 5.23 -32.36 23.56
N LEU A 25 4.32 -31.63 22.92
CA LEU A 25 2.91 -31.56 23.27
C LEU A 25 2.02 -32.22 22.20
N ILE A 26 0.92 -32.84 22.63
CA ILE A 26 -0.15 -33.34 21.76
C ILE A 26 -1.43 -32.61 22.15
N ARG A 27 -2.09 -32.01 21.15
CA ARG A 27 -3.45 -31.49 21.30
C ARG A 27 -4.45 -32.64 21.21
N GLN A 28 -5.21 -32.83 22.27
CA GLN A 28 -6.29 -33.80 22.39
C GLN A 28 -7.56 -33.30 21.68
N SER A 29 -8.53 -34.20 21.47
CA SER A 29 -9.80 -33.88 20.79
C SER A 29 -10.65 -32.83 21.53
N ASP A 30 -10.53 -32.77 22.86
CA ASP A 30 -11.20 -31.79 23.71
C ASP A 30 -10.49 -30.41 23.72
N GLY A 31 -9.30 -30.31 23.10
CA GLY A 31 -8.52 -29.08 23.05
C GLY A 31 -7.43 -28.96 24.12
N ARG A 32 -7.34 -29.89 25.08
CA ARG A 32 -6.23 -29.94 26.05
C ARG A 32 -4.93 -30.38 25.39
N PHE A 33 -3.83 -29.98 25.98
CA PHE A 33 -2.48 -30.34 25.60
C PHE A 33 -1.87 -31.27 26.65
N THR A 34 -1.32 -32.38 26.20
CA THR A 34 -0.64 -33.37 27.04
C THR A 34 0.81 -33.54 26.62
N LEU A 35 1.69 -33.86 27.55
CA LEU A 35 3.08 -34.23 27.25
C LEU A 35 3.12 -35.55 26.48
N LYS A 36 3.89 -35.62 25.40
CA LYS A 36 4.10 -36.85 24.61
C LYS A 36 4.72 -37.98 25.42
N SER A 37 5.63 -37.63 26.33
CA SER A 37 6.40 -38.58 27.13
C SER A 37 5.55 -39.31 28.18
N THR A 38 4.60 -38.62 28.80
CA THR A 38 3.84 -39.14 29.95
C THR A 38 2.35 -39.28 29.68
N GLY A 39 1.81 -38.61 28.65
CA GLY A 39 0.38 -38.49 28.41
C GLY A 39 -0.36 -37.60 29.41
N GLN A 40 0.34 -36.99 30.38
CA GLN A 40 -0.27 -36.14 31.40
C GLN A 40 -0.58 -34.74 30.84
N ALA A 41 -1.61 -34.10 31.40
CA ALA A 41 -1.97 -32.72 31.07
C ALA A 41 -0.80 -31.77 31.37
N PHE A 42 -0.49 -30.90 30.41
CA PHE A 42 0.64 -30.00 30.53
C PHE A 42 0.29 -28.74 31.33
N THR A 43 1.10 -28.44 32.34
CA THR A 43 1.07 -27.17 33.08
C THR A 43 2.47 -26.56 33.01
N GLY A 44 2.58 -25.34 32.51
CA GLY A 44 3.85 -24.67 32.29
C GLY A 44 3.87 -23.78 31.06
N VAL A 45 5.07 -23.40 30.62
CA VAL A 45 5.27 -22.49 29.49
C VAL A 45 5.87 -23.24 28.32
N GLN A 46 5.19 -23.23 27.19
CA GLN A 46 5.75 -23.66 25.91
C GLN A 46 6.51 -22.50 25.29
N LYS A 47 7.77 -22.71 24.89
CA LYS A 47 8.59 -21.71 24.19
C LYS A 47 9.19 -22.31 22.93
N GLU A 48 9.06 -21.58 21.82
CA GLU A 48 9.74 -21.93 20.57
C GLU A 48 10.51 -20.70 20.08
N ASN A 49 11.65 -20.96 19.45
CA ASN A 49 12.48 -19.94 18.82
C ASN A 49 12.57 -20.23 17.32
N TRP A 50 12.79 -19.21 16.52
CA TRP A 50 13.22 -19.33 15.13
C TRP A 50 14.65 -19.90 15.04
N PRO A 51 15.13 -20.34 13.85
CA PRO A 51 16.47 -20.89 13.69
C PRO A 51 17.61 -19.95 14.14
N ASP A 52 17.40 -18.65 14.06
CA ASP A 52 18.32 -17.59 14.51
C ASP A 52 18.24 -17.32 16.04
N SER A 53 17.52 -18.18 16.78
CA SER A 53 17.27 -18.07 18.22
C SER A 53 16.35 -16.94 18.67
N THR A 54 15.77 -16.15 17.76
CA THR A 54 14.76 -15.16 18.13
C THR A 54 13.48 -15.85 18.63
N PRO A 55 12.74 -15.27 19.58
CA PRO A 55 11.51 -15.88 20.09
C PRO A 55 10.47 -15.99 18.97
N LYS A 56 9.75 -17.11 18.92
CA LYS A 56 8.67 -17.37 17.97
C LYS A 56 7.32 -17.41 18.68
N ILE A 57 7.22 -18.18 19.76
CA ILE A 57 6.01 -18.26 20.60
C ILE A 57 6.36 -18.47 22.08
N GLU A 58 5.46 -18.02 22.93
CA GLU A 58 5.45 -18.26 24.36
C GLU A 58 4.00 -18.39 24.81
N PHE A 59 3.57 -19.63 25.09
CA PHE A 59 2.20 -19.93 25.48
C PHE A 59 2.18 -20.55 26.88
N ASN A 60 1.34 -19.99 27.75
CA ASN A 60 1.14 -20.51 29.10
C ASN A 60 0.00 -21.54 29.12
N PHE A 61 0.19 -22.61 29.88
CA PHE A 61 -0.75 -23.70 30.04
C PHE A 61 -0.99 -24.04 31.51
N GLU A 62 -2.22 -24.44 31.82
CA GLU A 62 -2.68 -24.91 33.12
C GLU A 62 -3.65 -26.07 32.90
N ASP A 63 -3.32 -27.24 33.45
CA ASP A 63 -4.08 -28.49 33.31
C ASP A 63 -4.40 -28.85 31.86
N GLY A 64 -3.43 -28.61 30.98
CA GLY A 64 -3.50 -28.85 29.54
C GLY A 64 -4.23 -27.76 28.76
N TRP A 65 -4.86 -26.78 29.41
CA TRP A 65 -5.50 -25.66 28.72
C TRP A 65 -4.54 -24.51 28.55
N GLN A 66 -4.61 -23.80 27.42
CA GLN A 66 -3.99 -22.47 27.34
C GLN A 66 -4.61 -21.57 28.41
N SER A 67 -3.79 -21.07 29.33
CA SER A 67 -4.21 -20.30 30.50
C SER A 67 -3.11 -19.31 30.86
N GLY A 68 -3.45 -18.04 30.98
CA GLY A 68 -2.50 -16.95 31.17
C GLY A 68 -2.09 -16.27 29.87
N ARG A 69 -0.94 -15.61 29.89
CA ARG A 69 -0.46 -14.77 28.78
C ARG A 69 0.02 -15.64 27.62
N CYS A 70 -0.35 -15.30 26.39
CA CYS A 70 0.17 -15.95 25.20
C CYS A 70 0.75 -14.89 24.27
N ARG A 71 1.95 -15.14 23.74
CA ARG A 71 2.66 -14.24 22.84
C ARG A 71 3.19 -15.01 21.62
N ALA A 72 3.14 -14.35 20.47
CA ALA A 72 3.79 -14.81 19.25
C ALA A 72 4.54 -13.63 18.63
N TRP A 73 5.68 -13.91 18.00
CA TRP A 73 6.56 -12.92 17.40
C TRP A 73 6.78 -13.22 15.91
N HIS A 74 6.98 -12.16 15.14
CA HIS A 74 7.44 -12.23 13.74
C HIS A 74 8.89 -12.70 13.66
N GLU A 75 9.32 -13.17 12.48
CA GLU A 75 10.70 -13.63 12.24
C GLU A 75 11.76 -12.57 12.56
N ASN A 76 11.41 -11.29 12.47
CA ASN A 76 12.30 -10.18 12.84
C ASN A 76 12.38 -9.91 14.36
N GLY A 77 11.78 -10.77 15.18
CA GLY A 77 11.77 -10.68 16.64
C GLY A 77 10.79 -9.66 17.23
N ARG A 78 9.98 -8.97 16.41
CA ARG A 78 8.93 -8.06 16.91
C ARG A 78 7.67 -8.83 17.29
N LEU A 79 6.94 -8.33 18.29
CA LEU A 79 5.70 -8.96 18.75
C LEU A 79 4.67 -8.96 17.61
N GLY A 80 4.07 -10.10 17.32
CA GLY A 80 3.05 -10.27 16.29
C GLY A 80 1.65 -10.53 16.86
N MET A 81 1.55 -11.16 18.04
CA MET A 81 0.29 -11.35 18.75
C MET A 81 0.51 -11.39 20.26
N GLU A 82 -0.44 -10.84 21.01
CA GLU A 82 -0.49 -10.97 22.47
C GLU A 82 -1.92 -10.94 22.99
N GLY A 83 -2.18 -11.76 24.00
CA GLY A 83 -3.42 -11.71 24.76
C GLY A 83 -3.38 -12.63 25.98
N THR A 84 -4.52 -12.78 26.64
CA THR A 84 -4.69 -13.69 27.78
C THR A 84 -5.71 -14.76 27.42
N TRP A 85 -5.41 -16.00 27.78
CA TRP A 85 -6.30 -17.14 27.65
C TRP A 85 -6.72 -17.64 29.03
N LYS A 86 -7.91 -18.24 29.11
CA LYS A 86 -8.40 -18.95 30.29
C LYS A 86 -9.16 -20.17 29.82
N MET A 87 -8.75 -21.36 30.28
CA MET A 87 -9.36 -22.64 29.89
C MET A 87 -9.46 -22.80 28.35
N GLY A 88 -8.41 -22.43 27.62
CA GLY A 88 -8.35 -22.55 26.16
C GLY A 88 -9.08 -21.45 25.39
N GLN A 89 -9.73 -20.49 26.07
CA GLN A 89 -10.47 -19.41 25.42
C GLN A 89 -9.81 -18.05 25.66
N PRO A 90 -9.77 -17.15 24.66
CA PRO A 90 -9.28 -15.79 24.85
C PRO A 90 -10.18 -15.02 25.82
N VAL A 91 -9.56 -14.21 26.69
CA VAL A 91 -10.24 -13.33 27.65
C VAL A 91 -9.62 -11.94 27.62
N GLY A 92 -10.46 -10.91 27.67
CA GLY A 92 -10.02 -9.52 27.60
C GLY A 92 -9.57 -9.14 26.20
N VAL A 93 -8.48 -8.39 26.10
CA VAL A 93 -8.02 -7.81 24.83
C VAL A 93 -6.92 -8.68 24.22
N VAL A 94 -7.07 -8.98 22.93
CA VAL A 94 -6.05 -9.59 22.08
C VAL A 94 -5.61 -8.58 21.02
N HIS A 95 -4.31 -8.44 20.87
CA HIS A 95 -3.69 -7.54 19.89
C HIS A 95 -2.93 -8.36 18.85
N GLU A 96 -2.99 -7.92 17.60
CA GLU A 96 -2.17 -8.43 16.50
C GLU A 96 -1.42 -7.26 15.84
N TRP A 97 -0.13 -7.43 15.61
CA TRP A 97 0.74 -6.44 15.00
C TRP A 97 1.32 -6.94 13.67
N SER A 98 1.65 -6.04 12.77
CA SER A 98 2.40 -6.30 11.54
C SER A 98 3.90 -6.53 11.81
N PRO A 99 4.67 -7.05 10.83
CA PRO A 99 6.11 -7.23 10.97
C PRO A 99 6.87 -5.95 11.33
N ASP A 100 6.43 -4.78 10.86
CA ASP A 100 7.01 -3.49 11.22
C ASP A 100 6.52 -2.94 12.58
N GLY A 101 5.70 -3.70 13.32
CA GLY A 101 5.28 -3.40 14.69
C GLY A 101 4.02 -2.53 14.79
N MET A 102 3.29 -2.32 13.69
CA MET A 102 2.04 -1.56 13.71
C MET A 102 0.90 -2.43 14.23
N LEU A 103 0.09 -1.91 15.15
CA LEU A 103 -1.10 -2.63 15.62
C LEU A 103 -2.15 -2.68 14.50
N MET A 104 -2.43 -3.89 14.00
CA MET A 104 -3.32 -4.17 12.87
C MET A 104 -4.72 -4.56 13.30
N ARG A 105 -4.83 -5.17 14.48
CA ARG A 105 -6.11 -5.69 14.98
C ARG A 105 -6.17 -5.65 16.50
N ARG A 106 -7.31 -5.19 17.01
CA ARG A 106 -7.65 -5.28 18.44
C ARG A 106 -8.98 -6.01 18.58
N MET A 107 -8.94 -7.17 19.21
CA MET A 107 -10.12 -7.96 19.52
C MET A 107 -10.38 -7.92 21.02
N GLU A 108 -11.65 -7.85 21.41
CA GLU A 108 -12.06 -7.92 22.81
C GLU A 108 -13.01 -9.09 23.02
N TYR A 109 -12.73 -9.89 24.04
CA TYR A 109 -13.44 -11.11 24.38
C TYR A 109 -13.99 -11.06 25.81
N ARG A 110 -15.24 -11.48 25.97
CA ARG A 110 -15.89 -11.68 27.26
C ARG A 110 -16.48 -13.07 27.31
N ASN A 111 -16.07 -13.88 28.29
CA ASN A 111 -16.50 -15.28 28.45
C ASN A 111 -16.36 -16.10 27.16
N GLY A 112 -15.19 -16.01 26.51
CA GLY A 112 -14.91 -16.71 25.24
C GLY A 112 -15.62 -16.15 24.01
N THR A 113 -16.52 -15.17 24.17
CA THR A 113 -17.26 -14.56 23.06
C THR A 113 -16.59 -13.27 22.61
N LYS A 114 -16.33 -13.13 21.31
CA LYS A 114 -15.79 -11.90 20.73
C LYS A 114 -16.87 -10.81 20.74
N ILE A 115 -16.61 -9.72 21.46
CA ILE A 115 -17.54 -8.57 21.57
C ILE A 115 -17.08 -7.36 20.75
N SER A 116 -15.80 -7.27 20.42
CA SER A 116 -15.24 -6.23 19.54
C SER A 116 -14.17 -6.83 18.65
N ASP A 117 -14.11 -6.36 17.41
CA ASP A 117 -13.10 -6.73 16.42
C ASP A 117 -12.83 -5.51 15.54
N ILE A 118 -11.76 -4.78 15.87
CA ILE A 118 -11.36 -3.58 15.14
C ILE A 118 -10.16 -3.97 14.29
N THR A 119 -10.34 -3.94 12.96
CA THR A 119 -9.32 -4.23 11.96
C THR A 119 -8.95 -2.94 11.25
N GLY A 120 -7.67 -2.58 11.28
CA GLY A 120 -7.11 -1.38 10.67
C GLY A 120 -5.87 -0.91 11.42
N PRO A 121 -5.05 -0.01 10.83
CA PRO A 121 -4.01 0.65 11.61
C PRO A 121 -4.69 1.33 12.79
N SER A 122 -4.36 0.90 14.01
CA SER A 122 -4.89 1.54 15.22
C SER A 122 -4.63 3.05 15.17
N ALA A 123 -5.38 3.86 15.94
CA ALA A 123 -5.09 5.30 16.05
C ALA A 123 -3.62 5.59 16.41
N GLN A 124 -2.98 4.70 17.18
CA GLN A 124 -1.55 4.78 17.51
C GLN A 124 -0.64 4.43 16.32
N ALA A 125 -1.06 3.49 15.46
CA ALA A 125 -0.35 3.16 14.22
C ALA A 125 -0.51 4.29 13.19
N GLN A 126 -1.70 4.87 13.06
CA GLN A 126 -1.92 6.04 12.21
C GLN A 126 -1.07 7.22 12.67
N ALA A 127 -1.02 7.50 13.98
CA ALA A 127 -0.18 8.57 14.53
C ALA A 127 1.32 8.35 14.26
N GLN A 128 1.81 7.10 14.34
CA GLN A 128 3.21 6.77 14.02
C GLN A 128 3.49 6.80 12.51
N ILE A 129 2.52 6.45 11.66
CA ILE A 129 2.61 6.62 10.21
C ILE A 129 2.72 8.11 9.89
N ASP A 130 1.84 8.92 10.47
CA ASP A 130 1.83 10.37 10.28
C ASP A 130 3.12 11.03 10.81
N GLU A 131 3.65 10.55 11.93
CA GLU A 131 4.92 11.04 12.50
C GLU A 131 6.12 10.66 11.62
N LYS A 132 6.20 9.40 11.15
CA LYS A 132 7.25 8.99 10.19
C LYS A 132 7.13 9.67 8.84
N LEU A 133 5.90 9.95 8.39
CA LEU A 133 5.67 10.71 7.18
C LEU A 133 6.15 12.16 7.35
N LYS A 134 5.87 12.79 8.50
CA LYS A 134 6.41 14.13 8.83
C LYS A 134 7.93 14.14 8.99
N GLU A 135 8.52 13.11 9.59
CA GLU A 135 9.98 12.97 9.69
C GLU A 135 10.61 12.80 8.31
N ARG A 136 10.00 11.99 7.43
CA ARG A 136 10.40 11.90 6.01
C ARG A 136 10.24 13.24 5.30
N GLU A 137 9.08 13.88 5.36
CA GLU A 137 8.83 15.20 4.77
C GLU A 137 9.83 16.27 5.27
N ALA A 138 10.26 16.20 6.53
CA ALA A 138 11.25 17.09 7.12
C ALA A 138 12.69 16.77 6.69
N LEU A 139 13.02 15.50 6.42
CA LEU A 139 14.31 15.04 5.91
C LEU A 139 14.43 15.20 4.38
N ASP A 140 13.32 15.08 3.66
CA ASP A 140 13.23 15.03 2.20
C ASP A 140 12.94 16.40 1.56
N GLY A 141 12.83 17.46 2.38
CA GLY A 141 12.40 18.80 1.99
C GLY A 141 13.28 19.56 0.99
N GLN A 142 14.37 18.97 0.50
CA GLN A 142 15.18 19.53 -0.60
C GLN A 142 15.24 18.65 -1.85
N GLU A 143 14.90 17.36 -1.81
CA GLU A 143 15.18 16.45 -2.93
C GLU A 143 13.91 15.91 -3.62
N TRP A 144 12.75 15.88 -2.96
CA TRP A 144 11.51 15.31 -3.54
C TRP A 144 10.38 16.30 -3.81
N LYS A 145 10.54 17.60 -3.50
CA LYS A 145 9.49 18.58 -3.79
C LYS A 145 9.15 18.62 -5.28
N ALA A 146 10.16 18.60 -6.14
CA ALA A 146 9.96 18.58 -7.59
C ALA A 146 9.35 17.27 -8.10
N GLU A 147 9.67 16.13 -7.48
CA GLU A 147 9.13 14.82 -7.88
C GLU A 147 7.67 14.64 -7.43
N VAL A 148 7.34 15.04 -6.20
CA VAL A 148 5.97 15.08 -5.69
C VAL A 148 5.13 16.08 -6.50
N ASP A 149 5.68 17.25 -6.80
CA ASP A 149 5.01 18.22 -7.67
C ASP A 149 4.82 17.67 -9.09
N ALA A 150 5.80 16.95 -9.65
CA ALA A 150 5.66 16.28 -10.94
C ALA A 150 4.51 15.26 -10.91
N GLN A 151 4.44 14.41 -9.88
CA GLN A 151 3.39 13.41 -9.70
C GLN A 151 2.00 14.05 -9.53
N ASP A 152 1.88 15.14 -8.78
CA ASP A 152 0.62 15.85 -8.60
C ASP A 152 0.14 16.48 -9.92
N TYR A 153 1.06 17.02 -10.74
CA TYR A 153 0.75 17.54 -12.07
C TYR A 153 0.41 16.42 -13.06
N GLU A 154 1.15 15.30 -13.01
CA GLU A 154 0.87 14.08 -13.79
C GLU A 154 -0.55 13.59 -13.53
N ARG A 155 -0.95 13.54 -12.26
CA ARG A 155 -2.25 13.04 -11.81
C ARG A 155 -3.43 13.73 -12.51
N THR A 156 -3.28 15.01 -12.90
CA THR A 156 -4.31 15.76 -13.62
C THR A 156 -4.63 15.11 -14.97
N PHE A 157 -3.62 14.74 -15.74
CA PHE A 157 -3.79 14.08 -17.04
C PHE A 157 -4.04 12.58 -16.91
N VAL A 158 -3.53 11.92 -15.86
CA VAL A 158 -3.90 10.54 -15.53
C VAL A 158 -5.40 10.43 -15.28
N TYR A 159 -5.99 11.34 -14.48
CA TYR A 159 -7.43 11.37 -14.24
C TYR A 159 -8.23 11.54 -15.54
N LEU A 160 -7.83 12.48 -16.39
CA LEU A 160 -8.44 12.66 -17.72
C LEU A 160 -8.38 11.36 -18.53
N TRP A 161 -7.22 10.71 -18.58
CA TRP A 161 -7.01 9.51 -19.36
C TRP A 161 -7.82 8.31 -18.84
N ASP A 162 -7.84 8.10 -17.53
CA ASP A 162 -8.64 7.04 -16.90
C ASP A 162 -10.14 7.25 -17.19
N ARG A 163 -10.63 8.49 -17.06
CA ARG A 163 -12.03 8.83 -17.39
C ARG A 163 -12.37 8.58 -18.85
N LEU A 164 -11.46 8.93 -19.77
CA LEU A 164 -11.62 8.61 -21.19
C LEU A 164 -11.72 7.11 -21.41
N ARG A 165 -10.86 6.31 -20.76
CA ARG A 165 -10.90 4.84 -20.90
C ARG A 165 -12.17 4.22 -20.33
N GLU A 166 -12.61 4.66 -19.15
CA GLU A 166 -13.85 4.20 -18.50
C GLU A 166 -15.09 4.46 -19.36
N THR A 167 -15.13 5.63 -20.02
CA THR A 167 -16.27 6.07 -20.83
C THR A 167 -16.17 5.68 -22.31
N ARG A 168 -15.13 4.92 -22.70
CA ARG A 168 -14.84 4.54 -24.09
C ARG A 168 -14.62 5.74 -25.01
N ASN A 169 -13.86 6.71 -24.51
CA ASN A 169 -13.46 7.97 -25.15
C ASN A 169 -14.64 8.90 -25.47
N ASP A 170 -15.59 9.00 -24.54
CA ASP A 170 -16.74 9.87 -24.70
C ASP A 170 -16.33 11.36 -24.69
N TRP A 171 -16.94 12.16 -25.56
CA TRP A 171 -16.65 13.58 -25.71
C TRP A 171 -17.04 14.40 -24.47
N SER A 172 -17.93 13.90 -23.62
CA SER A 172 -18.34 14.53 -22.36
C SER A 172 -17.19 14.69 -21.36
N VAL A 173 -16.22 13.77 -21.34
CA VAL A 173 -15.07 13.83 -20.42
C VAL A 173 -14.24 15.09 -20.64
N TRP A 174 -14.07 15.51 -21.90
CA TRP A 174 -13.34 16.73 -22.25
C TRP A 174 -14.03 18.02 -21.81
N GLN A 175 -15.35 17.94 -21.58
CA GLN A 175 -16.15 19.05 -21.04
C GLN A 175 -16.10 19.10 -19.51
N GLU A 176 -15.57 18.05 -18.85
CA GLU A 176 -15.31 18.00 -17.40
C GLU A 176 -13.90 18.53 -17.06
N PHE A 177 -12.97 18.53 -18.03
CA PHE A 177 -11.57 18.92 -17.84
C PHE A 177 -11.38 20.44 -17.84
N SER A 178 -11.64 21.08 -16.70
CA SER A 178 -11.57 22.53 -16.55
C SER A 178 -10.14 23.09 -16.59
N PHE A 179 -9.97 24.23 -17.25
CA PHE A 179 -8.73 25.01 -17.26
C PHE A 179 -9.01 26.51 -17.40
N ASN A 180 -8.04 27.34 -17.06
CA ASN A 180 -8.18 28.79 -17.18
C ASN A 180 -8.13 29.22 -18.65
N GLN A 181 -7.06 28.85 -19.35
CA GLN A 181 -6.83 29.16 -20.76
C GLN A 181 -6.04 28.02 -21.42
N ILE A 182 -6.32 27.78 -22.70
CA ILE A 182 -5.53 26.90 -23.56
C ILE A 182 -5.09 27.68 -24.79
N VAL A 183 -3.89 27.37 -25.27
CA VAL A 183 -3.35 27.90 -26.52
C VAL A 183 -3.19 26.74 -27.48
N ILE A 184 -3.87 26.80 -28.62
CA ILE A 184 -3.79 25.77 -29.67
C ILE A 184 -3.32 26.39 -30.99
N PRO A 185 -2.65 25.62 -31.87
CA PRO A 185 -2.30 26.11 -33.19
C PRO A 185 -3.54 26.47 -34.00
N ASN A 186 -3.45 27.52 -34.82
CA ASN A 186 -4.42 27.75 -35.88
C ASN A 186 -4.21 26.70 -36.99
N PHE A 187 -5.27 26.00 -37.38
CA PHE A 187 -5.21 24.89 -38.33
C PHE A 187 -5.27 25.31 -39.81
N GLU A 188 -5.10 26.61 -40.12
CA GLU A 188 -5.25 27.17 -41.48
C GLU A 188 -4.02 26.94 -42.39
N ASN A 189 -2.80 27.02 -41.85
CA ASN A 189 -1.55 26.94 -42.64
C ASN A 189 -0.83 25.60 -42.43
N VAL A 190 -1.13 24.64 -43.33
CA VAL A 190 -0.72 23.24 -43.23
C VAL A 190 0.13 22.82 -44.43
N GLU A 191 1.35 22.33 -44.16
CA GLU A 191 2.11 21.56 -45.13
C GLU A 191 1.60 20.12 -45.18
N LYS A 192 1.29 19.62 -46.38
CA LYS A 192 0.83 18.24 -46.59
C LYS A 192 1.91 17.43 -47.27
N ILE A 193 2.34 16.36 -46.61
CA ILE A 193 3.34 15.42 -47.13
C ILE A 193 2.63 14.09 -47.40
N ASN A 194 2.63 13.66 -48.65
CA ASN A 194 2.06 12.36 -49.04
C ASN A 194 3.13 11.28 -48.95
N HIS A 195 2.85 10.26 -48.17
CA HIS A 195 3.69 9.07 -48.01
C HIS A 195 3.12 7.90 -48.81
N GLN A 196 3.82 6.76 -48.79
CA GLN A 196 3.30 5.51 -49.37
C GLN A 196 2.04 5.04 -48.61
N LEU A 197 1.29 4.11 -49.20
CA LEU A 197 0.11 3.49 -48.59
C LEU A 197 -1.01 4.48 -48.20
N GLN A 198 -1.17 5.57 -48.96
CA GLN A 198 -2.22 6.58 -48.76
C GLN A 198 -2.15 7.31 -47.39
N VAL A 199 -0.98 7.30 -46.75
CA VAL A 199 -0.74 8.07 -45.53
C VAL A 199 -0.41 9.51 -45.91
N GLN A 200 -1.12 10.47 -45.32
CA GLN A 200 -0.83 11.90 -45.45
C GLN A 200 -0.46 12.46 -44.09
N GLU A 201 0.73 13.06 -44.00
CA GLU A 201 1.17 13.82 -42.84
C GLU A 201 0.84 15.29 -43.06
N SER A 202 0.33 15.95 -42.02
CA SER A 202 -0.01 17.37 -42.03
C SER A 202 0.79 18.08 -40.94
N ARG A 203 1.66 19.02 -41.33
CA ARG A 203 2.46 19.82 -40.41
C ARG A 203 1.95 21.25 -40.38
N TRP A 204 1.65 21.76 -39.20
CA TRP A 204 1.26 23.16 -39.00
C TRP A 204 2.52 24.03 -38.98
N LEU A 205 2.62 24.95 -39.94
CA LEU A 205 3.85 25.71 -40.19
C LEU A 205 3.91 27.05 -39.45
N GLU A 206 2.78 27.56 -38.96
CA GLU A 206 2.71 28.86 -38.30
C GLU A 206 2.47 28.71 -36.79
N GLU A 207 3.20 29.53 -36.02
CA GLU A 207 2.96 29.74 -34.58
C GLU A 207 1.81 30.72 -34.32
N VAL A 208 0.89 30.90 -35.27
CA VAL A 208 -0.33 31.67 -35.00
C VAL A 208 -1.18 30.82 -34.07
N ASN A 209 -1.12 31.21 -32.81
CA ASN A 209 -1.70 30.51 -31.71
C ASN A 209 -3.05 31.14 -31.36
N GLN A 210 -4.10 30.33 -31.31
CA GLN A 210 -5.39 30.75 -30.83
C GLN A 210 -5.48 30.51 -29.33
N LEU A 211 -5.73 31.57 -28.57
CA LEU A 211 -6.02 31.50 -27.14
C LEU A 211 -7.52 31.28 -26.94
N LEU A 212 -7.87 30.24 -26.19
CA LEU A 212 -9.25 29.85 -25.88
C LEU A 212 -9.45 29.80 -24.37
N ASP A 213 -10.55 30.41 -23.92
CA ASP A 213 -11.09 30.13 -22.60
C ASP A 213 -11.89 28.81 -22.60
N PHE A 214 -12.22 28.31 -21.41
CA PHE A 214 -12.92 27.05 -21.25
C PHE A 214 -14.29 27.00 -21.98
N GLN A 215 -15.01 28.11 -22.03
CA GLN A 215 -16.31 28.20 -22.71
C GLN A 215 -16.17 28.12 -24.24
N SER A 216 -15.17 28.80 -24.80
CA SER A 216 -14.91 28.78 -26.25
C SER A 216 -14.34 27.43 -26.68
N TRP A 217 -13.51 26.81 -25.86
CA TRP A 217 -13.08 25.43 -26.03
C TRP A 217 -14.24 24.44 -26.06
N GLY A 218 -15.18 24.53 -25.11
CA GLY A 218 -16.36 23.67 -25.09
C GLY A 218 -17.23 23.78 -26.35
N ARG A 219 -17.32 24.97 -26.96
CA ARG A 219 -18.00 25.16 -28.24
C ARG A 219 -17.27 24.46 -29.39
N LEU A 220 -15.95 24.53 -29.42
CA LEU A 220 -15.13 23.84 -30.43
C LEU A 220 -15.25 22.32 -30.31
N LEU A 221 -15.19 21.77 -29.10
CA LEU A 221 -15.38 20.33 -28.85
C LEU A 221 -16.70 19.80 -29.39
N LYS A 222 -17.81 20.54 -29.21
CA LYS A 222 -19.12 20.15 -29.75
C LYS A 222 -19.15 20.10 -31.27
N GLN A 223 -18.35 20.92 -31.95
CA GLN A 223 -18.23 20.86 -33.41
C GLN A 223 -17.44 19.62 -33.85
N TRP A 224 -16.35 19.30 -33.15
CA TRP A 224 -15.55 18.10 -33.42
C TRP A 224 -16.30 16.81 -33.11
N GLU A 225 -17.08 16.78 -32.03
CA GLU A 225 -17.94 15.66 -31.67
C GLU A 225 -18.89 15.27 -32.81
N GLN A 226 -19.40 16.24 -33.58
CA GLN A 226 -20.27 15.98 -34.72
C GLN A 226 -19.53 15.29 -35.88
N SER A 227 -18.21 15.51 -35.99
CA SER A 227 -17.41 15.08 -37.15
C SER A 227 -16.54 13.87 -36.87
N TYR A 228 -16.19 13.60 -35.62
CA TYR A 228 -15.18 12.61 -35.25
C TYR A 228 -15.65 11.66 -34.15
N LEU A 229 -15.09 10.45 -34.18
CA LEU A 229 -15.20 9.46 -33.12
C LEU A 229 -13.78 9.12 -32.64
N ILE A 230 -13.51 9.38 -31.36
CA ILE A 230 -12.23 9.04 -30.73
C ILE A 230 -12.21 7.53 -30.50
N LYS A 231 -11.13 6.88 -30.93
CA LYS A 231 -10.91 5.44 -30.78
C LYS A 231 -9.98 5.13 -29.61
N GLU A 232 -8.95 5.93 -29.46
CA GLU A 232 -7.89 5.70 -28.49
C GLU A 232 -7.13 7.02 -28.26
N THR A 233 -6.68 7.20 -27.03
CA THR A 233 -5.78 8.31 -26.67
C THR A 233 -4.67 7.77 -25.79
N GLU A 234 -3.47 8.28 -25.98
CA GLU A 234 -2.31 8.02 -25.13
C GLU A 234 -1.76 9.34 -24.61
N TRP A 235 -1.35 9.38 -23.35
CA TRP A 235 -0.82 10.58 -22.70
C TRP A 235 0.41 10.22 -21.89
N HIS A 236 1.45 11.04 -21.98
CA HIS A 236 2.68 10.84 -21.23
C HIS A 236 3.28 12.18 -20.85
N GLN A 237 3.58 12.37 -19.57
CA GLN A 237 4.37 13.52 -19.15
C GLN A 237 5.82 13.28 -19.55
N GLN A 238 6.34 14.14 -20.42
CA GLN A 238 7.71 14.05 -20.89
C GLN A 238 8.67 14.72 -19.92
N GLU A 239 8.34 15.93 -19.47
CA GLU A 239 9.22 16.77 -18.64
C GLU A 239 8.41 17.53 -17.58
N PHE A 240 9.06 17.85 -16.46
CA PHE A 240 8.53 18.71 -15.41
C PHE A 240 9.60 19.69 -14.96
N ASP A 241 9.28 20.98 -15.02
CA ASP A 241 10.11 22.07 -14.52
C ASP A 241 9.45 22.69 -13.29
N SER A 242 10.22 22.85 -12.21
CA SER A 242 9.80 23.58 -11.02
C SER A 242 10.92 24.56 -10.63
N ASP A 243 10.69 25.84 -10.89
CA ASP A 243 11.64 26.91 -10.60
C ASP A 243 11.00 28.07 -9.82
N ALA A 244 11.75 29.16 -9.63
CA ALA A 244 11.26 30.34 -8.92
C ALA A 244 10.16 31.11 -9.69
N GLN A 245 9.97 30.85 -10.98
CA GLN A 245 8.97 31.49 -11.84
C GLN A 245 7.66 30.69 -11.90
N GLY A 246 7.70 29.39 -11.58
CA GLY A 246 6.51 28.57 -11.42
C GLY A 246 6.79 27.09 -11.66
N LYS A 247 5.72 26.35 -11.92
CA LYS A 247 5.74 24.93 -12.22
C LYS A 247 5.14 24.68 -13.60
N ARG A 248 5.78 23.84 -14.40
CA ARG A 248 5.36 23.54 -15.77
C ARG A 248 5.55 22.06 -16.07
N SER A 249 4.55 21.46 -16.70
CA SER A 249 4.67 20.12 -17.28
C SER A 249 4.64 20.19 -18.80
N LEU A 250 5.46 19.38 -19.44
CA LEU A 250 5.38 19.08 -20.86
C LEU A 250 4.74 17.71 -21.04
N PHE A 251 3.61 17.64 -21.74
CA PHE A 251 2.95 16.39 -22.09
C PHE A 251 3.09 16.09 -23.58
N LYS A 252 3.33 14.83 -23.89
CA LYS A 252 3.10 14.24 -25.20
C LYS A 252 1.82 13.46 -25.18
N PHE A 253 1.04 13.56 -26.24
CA PHE A 253 -0.16 12.77 -26.39
C PHE A 253 -0.34 12.34 -27.84
N VAL A 254 -1.11 11.27 -28.01
CA VAL A 254 -1.53 10.76 -29.31
C VAL A 254 -3.03 10.54 -29.27
N ILE A 255 -3.76 10.99 -30.29
CA ILE A 255 -5.19 10.75 -30.41
C ILE A 255 -5.49 10.06 -31.72
N HIS A 256 -6.06 8.87 -31.64
CA HIS A 256 -6.62 8.16 -32.78
C HIS A 256 -8.10 8.47 -32.92
N ALA A 257 -8.50 9.02 -34.06
CA ALA A 257 -9.90 9.29 -34.37
C ALA A 257 -10.28 8.75 -35.74
N THR A 258 -11.57 8.49 -35.94
CA THR A 258 -12.16 8.22 -37.25
C THR A 258 -13.15 9.31 -37.59
N SER A 259 -13.20 9.72 -38.86
CA SER A 259 -14.29 10.59 -39.34
C SER A 259 -15.63 9.86 -39.26
N LYS A 260 -16.69 10.63 -39.00
CA LYS A 260 -18.07 10.19 -39.18
C LYS A 260 -18.56 10.41 -40.62
N ASN A 261 -17.85 11.24 -41.38
CA ASN A 261 -18.24 11.70 -42.71
C ASN A 261 -17.51 10.96 -43.84
N ASP A 262 -16.40 10.30 -43.54
CA ASP A 262 -15.62 9.50 -44.48
C ASP A 262 -14.95 8.30 -43.78
N ALA A 263 -14.23 7.47 -44.55
CA ALA A 263 -13.54 6.28 -44.03
C ALA A 263 -12.13 6.56 -43.50
N ASN A 264 -11.75 7.82 -43.30
CA ASN A 264 -10.39 8.19 -42.91
C ASN A 264 -10.17 8.02 -41.40
N ARG A 265 -8.96 7.55 -41.06
CA ARG A 265 -8.41 7.56 -39.70
C ARG A 265 -7.43 8.71 -39.58
N TYR A 266 -7.54 9.44 -38.48
CA TYR A 266 -6.66 10.54 -38.11
C TYR A 266 -5.84 10.12 -36.89
N ILE A 267 -4.59 10.55 -36.89
CA ILE A 267 -3.66 10.41 -35.76
C ILE A 267 -3.12 11.81 -35.53
N LEU A 268 -3.45 12.38 -34.37
CA LEU A 268 -2.92 13.64 -33.88
C LEU A 268 -1.81 13.35 -32.88
#